data_AF-A0A328T951-F1
#
_entry.id   AF-A0A328T951-F1
#
_cell.length_a   1.000
_cell.length_b   1.000
_cell.length_c   1.000
_cell.angle_alpha   90.00
_cell.angle_beta   90.00
_cell.angle_gamma   90.00
#
_symmetry.space_group_name_H-M   'P 1'
#
loop_
_entity.id
_entity.type
_entity.pdbx_description
1 polymer ?
#
loop_
_entity_poly.entity_id
_entity_poly.type
_entity_poly.pdbx_seq_one_letter_code
_entity_poly.pdbx_strand_id
1 'polypeptide(L)'
;MKTLGFVVLALTCMIGHTALAQPAPAKPHPRDMLAGIDTSAPFTVCNARYALCTKATCTPAGNNQYDCTCKVKKGWSAGTQTCAQIQQLEAQGRIPSRYYPIKSFVTCPGPTTWAFCLDKVCTPSMDGKTAHCVCIGRTSKRYVVPTSKNTPATCSGNPVVSSASIVQLFTITQYLKTQPELQPHNFEVLNKATSGHARPTSATGH
;
A
#
# COMPACT_ATOMS: atom_id res chain seq x y z
N MET A 1 -74.80 44.79 -24.07
CA MET A 1 -73.98 45.11 -25.27
C MET A 1 -72.70 44.29 -25.20
N LYS A 2 -72.36 43.63 -26.31
CA LYS A 2 -71.16 42.82 -26.65
C LYS A 2 -69.90 43.18 -25.81
N THR A 3 -69.04 42.24 -25.43
CA THR A 3 -67.90 41.80 -26.28
C THR A 3 -67.04 40.72 -25.58
N LEU A 4 -66.70 39.66 -26.35
CA LEU A 4 -65.55 38.72 -26.37
C LEU A 4 -64.69 38.58 -25.09
N GLY A 5 -64.35 37.40 -24.56
CA GLY A 5 -64.15 36.10 -25.21
C GLY A 5 -62.70 35.90 -25.67
N PHE A 6 -61.71 35.81 -24.76
CA PHE A 6 -60.33 35.44 -25.08
C PHE A 6 -60.01 34.06 -24.48
N VAL A 7 -59.87 33.08 -25.37
CA VAL A 7 -59.32 31.75 -25.09
C VAL A 7 -57.80 31.85 -25.22
N VAL A 8 -57.08 31.59 -24.12
CA VAL A 8 -55.62 31.47 -24.13
C VAL A 8 -55.26 30.04 -24.53
N LEU A 9 -54.75 29.87 -25.75
CA LEU A 9 -54.15 28.62 -26.21
C LEU A 9 -52.76 28.47 -25.55
N ALA A 10 -52.60 27.49 -24.66
CA ALA A 10 -51.31 27.11 -24.10
C ALA A 10 -50.56 26.22 -25.11
N LEU A 11 -49.47 26.75 -25.67
CA LEU A 11 -48.53 26.03 -26.54
C LEU A 11 -47.51 25.31 -25.64
N THR A 12 -47.67 24.00 -25.46
CA THR A 12 -46.69 23.15 -24.75
C THR A 12 -45.52 22.83 -25.68
N CYS A 13 -44.35 23.38 -25.36
CA CYS A 13 -43.09 23.12 -26.06
C CYS A 13 -42.52 21.76 -25.59
N MET A 14 -42.57 20.74 -26.46
CA MET A 14 -41.92 19.44 -26.27
C MET A 14 -40.41 19.59 -26.50
N ILE A 15 -39.62 19.73 -25.43
CA ILE A 15 -38.16 19.67 -25.50
C ILE A 15 -37.74 18.20 -25.52
N GLY A 16 -37.52 17.67 -26.72
CA GLY A 16 -36.90 16.37 -26.95
C GLY A 16 -35.43 16.42 -26.52
N HIS A 17 -35.10 15.72 -25.43
CA HIS A 17 -33.72 15.52 -25.00
C HIS A 17 -33.10 14.39 -25.84
N THR A 18 -32.23 14.75 -26.77
CA THR A 18 -31.38 13.80 -27.48
C THR A 18 -30.31 13.32 -26.51
N ALA A 19 -30.41 12.07 -26.06
CA ALA A 19 -29.41 11.42 -25.22
C ALA A 19 -28.14 11.18 -26.04
N LEU A 20 -27.13 12.03 -25.86
CA LEU A 20 -25.78 11.80 -26.37
C LEU A 20 -25.17 10.62 -25.62
N ALA A 21 -24.85 9.55 -26.35
CA ALA A 21 -24.11 8.41 -25.85
C ALA A 21 -22.75 8.87 -25.30
N GLN A 22 -22.53 8.67 -24.00
CA GLN A 22 -21.25 8.96 -23.37
C GLN A 22 -20.20 7.95 -23.87
N PRO A 23 -19.00 8.40 -24.30
CA PRO A 23 -17.93 7.49 -24.67
C PRO A 23 -17.52 6.64 -23.47
N ALA A 24 -17.28 5.35 -23.73
CA ALA A 24 -16.85 4.39 -22.71
C ALA A 24 -15.57 4.89 -22.00
N PRO A 25 -15.47 4.73 -20.66
CA PRO A 25 -14.32 5.21 -19.91
C PRO A 25 -13.04 4.51 -20.37
N ALA A 26 -12.05 5.31 -20.77
CA ALA A 26 -10.73 4.83 -21.10
C ALA A 26 -10.09 4.08 -19.90
N LYS A 27 -9.32 3.03 -20.19
CA LYS A 27 -8.60 2.27 -19.16
C LYS A 27 -7.61 3.21 -18.43
N PRO A 28 -7.65 3.31 -17.10
CA PRO A 28 -6.78 4.22 -16.36
C PRO A 28 -5.31 3.81 -16.51
N HIS A 29 -4.44 4.77 -16.84
CA HIS A 29 -3.00 4.56 -16.89
C HIS A 29 -2.42 4.50 -15.46
N PRO A 30 -1.32 3.76 -15.21
CA PRO A 30 -0.66 3.70 -13.90
C PRO A 30 -0.17 5.05 -13.35
N ARG A 31 0.01 6.05 -14.22
CA ARG A 31 0.34 7.44 -13.84
C ARG A 31 -0.86 8.19 -13.25
N ASP A 32 -2.08 7.86 -13.67
CA ASP A 32 -3.29 8.53 -13.21
C ASP A 32 -3.77 8.03 -11.84
N MET A 33 -3.22 6.91 -11.35
CA MET A 33 -3.45 6.45 -9.97
C MET A 33 -2.63 7.23 -8.92
N LEU A 34 -1.72 8.12 -9.33
CA LEU A 34 -0.82 8.87 -8.45
C LEU A 34 -1.13 10.36 -8.39
N ALA A 35 -1.99 10.88 -9.29
CA ALA A 35 -2.41 12.27 -9.28
C ALA A 35 -3.47 12.48 -8.19
N GLY A 36 -3.04 12.95 -7.01
CA GLY A 36 -3.93 13.21 -5.87
C GLY A 36 -3.48 12.62 -4.54
N ILE A 37 -2.29 12.00 -4.47
CA ILE A 37 -1.71 11.62 -3.18
C ILE A 37 -1.20 12.89 -2.49
N ASP A 38 -1.94 13.36 -1.48
CA ASP A 38 -1.50 14.38 -0.55
C ASP A 38 -0.13 13.98 0.04
N THR A 39 0.88 14.80 -0.19
CA THR A 39 2.23 14.60 0.31
C THR A 39 2.38 14.99 1.78
N SER A 40 1.34 15.49 2.45
CA SER A 40 1.26 15.60 3.91
C SER A 40 1.10 14.21 4.58
N ALA A 41 1.75 13.20 4.00
CA ALA A 41 1.64 11.83 4.47
C ALA A 41 1.96 11.79 5.96
N PRO A 42 1.19 11.03 6.77
CA PRO A 42 1.23 11.07 8.23
C PRO A 42 2.47 10.34 8.76
N PHE A 43 3.62 10.49 8.12
CA PHE A 43 4.86 9.83 8.47
C PHE A 43 5.82 10.84 9.08
N THR A 44 6.65 10.35 9.99
CA THR A 44 7.76 11.08 10.61
C THR A 44 9.02 10.23 10.44
N VAL A 45 10.12 10.85 10.03
CA VAL A 45 11.45 10.22 10.03
C VAL A 45 12.12 10.48 11.39
N CYS A 46 12.58 9.42 12.04
CA CYS A 46 13.23 9.50 13.35
C CYS A 46 14.49 8.63 13.41
N ASN A 47 15.52 9.11 14.09
CA ASN A 47 16.72 8.35 14.40
C ASN A 47 16.60 7.72 15.79
N ALA A 48 16.28 6.42 15.83
CA ALA A 48 16.03 5.70 17.08
C ALA A 48 16.28 4.19 16.88
N ARG A 49 16.08 3.39 17.93
CA ARG A 49 15.93 1.94 17.78
C ARG A 49 14.51 1.62 17.31
N TYR A 50 14.41 0.63 16.44
CA TYR A 50 13.14 0.19 15.89
C TYR A 50 13.18 -1.30 15.50
N ALA A 51 12.00 -1.91 15.45
CA ALA A 51 11.83 -3.26 14.91
C ALA A 51 11.62 -3.17 13.38
N LEU A 52 12.56 -3.71 12.61
CA LEU A 52 12.43 -3.88 11.17
C LEU A 52 11.65 -5.16 10.89
N CYS A 53 10.33 -5.03 10.84
CA CYS A 53 9.43 -6.16 10.58
C CYS A 53 9.25 -6.46 9.10
N THR A 54 9.73 -5.63 8.19
CA THR A 54 9.56 -5.86 6.76
C THR A 54 10.09 -7.24 6.37
N LYS A 55 9.21 -8.10 5.81
CA LYS A 55 9.48 -9.52 5.49
C LYS A 55 9.60 -10.47 6.68
N ALA A 56 9.29 -10.05 7.90
CA ALA A 56 9.25 -10.95 9.04
C ALA A 56 8.20 -12.03 8.81
N THR A 57 8.58 -13.27 9.06
CA THR A 57 7.63 -14.39 9.15
C THR A 57 6.84 -14.26 10.44
N CYS A 58 5.54 -14.51 10.37
CA CYS A 58 4.65 -14.38 11.50
C CYS A 58 3.81 -15.65 11.70
N THR A 59 3.54 -15.96 12.97
CA THR A 59 2.66 -17.06 13.36
C THR A 59 1.33 -16.50 13.87
N PRO A 60 0.20 -17.20 13.65
CA PRO A 60 -1.08 -16.78 14.23
C PRO A 60 -1.01 -16.72 15.77
N ALA A 61 -1.51 -15.65 16.35
CA ALA A 61 -1.59 -15.43 17.80
C ALA A 61 -3.05 -15.35 18.32
N GLY A 62 -4.04 -15.69 17.47
CA GLY A 62 -5.47 -15.60 17.76
C GLY A 62 -6.10 -14.26 17.37
N ASN A 63 -7.42 -14.19 17.25
CA ASN A 63 -8.20 -12.96 16.99
C ASN A 63 -7.65 -12.06 15.86
N ASN A 64 -7.29 -12.64 14.71
CA ASN A 64 -6.68 -11.93 13.58
C ASN A 64 -5.38 -11.18 13.96
N GLN A 65 -4.64 -11.71 14.94
CA GLN A 65 -3.33 -11.23 15.36
C GLN A 65 -2.25 -12.21 14.95
N TYR A 66 -1.06 -11.68 14.74
CA TYR A 66 0.10 -12.42 14.29
C TYR A 66 1.32 -12.01 15.11
N ASP A 67 2.00 -12.98 15.72
CA ASP A 67 3.28 -12.76 16.37
C ASP A 67 4.38 -12.81 15.31
N CYS A 68 5.08 -11.70 15.16
CA CYS A 68 6.17 -11.55 14.21
C CYS A 68 7.48 -11.33 14.97
N THR A 69 8.52 -12.09 14.60
CA THR A 69 9.88 -11.84 15.07
C THR A 69 10.62 -10.93 14.10
N CYS A 70 10.93 -9.72 14.54
CA CYS A 70 11.52 -8.67 13.71
C CYS A 70 12.97 -8.41 14.11
N LYS A 71 13.78 -7.92 13.17
CA LYS A 71 15.18 -7.54 13.47
C LYS A 71 15.20 -6.18 14.15
N VAL A 72 15.91 -6.03 15.26
CA VAL A 72 16.16 -4.71 15.86
C VAL A 72 17.22 -3.98 15.03
N LYS A 73 16.95 -2.71 14.76
CA LYS A 73 17.86 -1.80 14.08
C LYS A 73 17.95 -0.51 14.87
N LYS A 74 19.03 0.25 14.65
CA LYS A 74 19.21 1.62 15.13
C LYS A 74 19.56 2.48 13.91
N GLY A 75 18.94 3.64 13.80
CA GLY A 75 19.14 4.57 12.70
C GLY A 75 17.84 5.22 12.25
N TRP A 76 17.89 5.88 11.09
CA TRP A 76 16.72 6.53 10.50
C TRP A 76 15.67 5.52 10.02
N SER A 77 14.43 5.74 10.45
CA SER A 77 13.28 4.94 10.06
C SER A 77 12.02 5.81 9.98
N ALA A 78 10.99 5.32 9.28
CA ALA A 78 9.74 6.04 9.08
C ALA A 78 8.52 5.27 9.59
N GLY A 79 7.51 6.01 10.01
CA GLY A 79 6.23 5.53 10.51
C GLY A 79 5.41 6.71 11.02
N THR A 80 4.23 6.48 11.59
CA THR A 80 3.28 7.55 11.93
C THR A 80 3.48 8.16 13.32
N GLN A 81 4.16 7.45 14.21
CA GLN A 81 4.49 7.98 15.53
C GLN A 81 5.57 9.07 15.44
N THR A 82 5.44 10.09 16.29
CA THR A 82 6.41 11.18 16.44
C THR A 82 7.67 10.72 17.16
N CYS A 83 8.80 11.39 16.97
CA CYS A 83 10.06 10.98 17.61
C CYS A 83 10.00 11.02 19.14
N ALA A 84 9.23 11.94 19.73
CA ALA A 84 9.00 11.99 21.17
C ALA A 84 8.26 10.75 21.69
N GLN A 85 7.24 10.27 20.95
CA GLN A 85 6.55 9.02 21.30
C GLN A 85 7.49 7.81 21.23
N ILE A 86 8.42 7.79 20.27
CA ILE A 86 9.43 6.72 20.16
C ILE A 86 10.38 6.75 21.35
N GLN A 87 10.88 7.92 21.74
CA GLN A 87 11.75 8.07 22.92
C GLN A 87 11.04 7.61 24.20
N GLN A 88 9.75 7.92 24.35
CA GLN A 88 8.95 7.45 25.47
C GLN A 88 8.84 5.91 25.50
N LEU A 89 8.64 5.26 24.35
CA LEU A 89 8.64 3.79 24.26
C LEU A 89 10.00 3.20 24.66
N GLU A 90 11.10 3.80 24.18
CA GLU A 90 12.45 3.33 24.50
C GLU A 90 12.74 3.43 26.00
N ALA A 91 12.30 4.52 26.66
CA ALA A 91 12.41 4.68 28.11
C ALA A 91 11.66 3.58 28.89
N GLN A 92 10.65 2.96 28.28
CA GLN A 92 9.89 1.83 28.81
C GLN A 92 10.47 0.46 28.40
N GLY A 93 11.64 0.43 27.73
CA GLY A 93 12.24 -0.80 27.22
C GLY A 93 11.51 -1.39 26.01
N ARG A 94 10.68 -0.60 25.32
CA ARG A 94 9.91 -1.01 24.14
C ARG A 94 10.38 -0.25 22.91
N ILE A 95 10.11 -0.78 21.72
CA ILE A 95 10.42 -0.09 20.46
C ILE A 95 9.27 -0.25 19.48
N PRO A 96 9.00 0.72 18.60
CA PRO A 96 8.01 0.53 17.55
C PRO A 96 8.59 -0.22 16.36
N SER A 97 7.73 -0.94 15.65
CA SER A 97 8.02 -1.43 14.31
C SER A 97 7.94 -0.30 13.30
N ARG A 98 8.98 -0.13 12.48
CA ARG A 98 9.13 1.02 11.57
C ARG A 98 9.57 0.57 10.19
N TYR A 99 9.27 1.38 9.19
CA TYR A 99 9.67 1.17 7.81
C TYR A 99 11.10 1.63 7.58
N TYR A 100 11.83 0.83 6.81
CA TYR A 100 13.09 1.20 6.18
C TYR A 100 13.02 0.86 4.68
N PRO A 101 13.55 1.71 3.78
CA PRO A 101 13.48 1.50 2.34
C PRO A 101 13.84 0.10 1.88
N ILE A 102 12.96 -0.49 1.07
CA ILE A 102 13.19 -1.80 0.43
C ILE A 102 13.78 -1.62 -0.96
N LYS A 103 14.57 -2.61 -1.42
CA LYS A 103 15.18 -2.61 -2.76
C LYS A 103 14.36 -3.33 -3.82
N SER A 104 13.47 -4.23 -3.41
CA SER A 104 12.67 -5.01 -4.35
C SER A 104 11.50 -5.69 -3.65
N PHE A 105 10.44 -5.94 -4.42
CA PHE A 105 9.25 -6.64 -3.96
C PHE A 105 8.52 -7.36 -5.08
N VAL A 106 7.67 -8.31 -4.68
CA VAL A 106 6.64 -8.92 -5.51
C VAL A 106 5.29 -8.33 -5.13
N THR A 107 4.47 -8.04 -6.13
CA THR A 107 3.06 -7.69 -5.92
C THR A 107 2.22 -8.96 -5.91
N CYS A 108 1.66 -9.32 -4.78
CA CYS A 108 0.85 -10.52 -4.66
C CYS A 108 -0.65 -10.20 -4.84
N PRO A 109 -1.40 -11.04 -5.59
CA PRO A 109 -2.86 -10.95 -5.63
C PRO A 109 -3.43 -11.36 -4.27
N GLY A 110 -4.57 -10.77 -3.91
CA GLY A 110 -5.39 -11.23 -2.78
C GLY A 110 -6.69 -11.92 -3.24
N PRO A 111 -7.57 -12.30 -2.31
CA PRO A 111 -7.49 -12.03 -0.87
C PRO A 111 -6.61 -13.04 -0.13
N THR A 112 -5.48 -12.58 0.40
CA THR A 112 -4.59 -13.36 1.27
C THR A 112 -4.27 -12.52 2.49
N THR A 113 -4.30 -13.13 3.68
CA THR A 113 -4.00 -12.41 4.92
C THR A 113 -2.50 -12.16 5.04
N TRP A 114 -2.15 -10.93 5.41
CA TRP A 114 -0.79 -10.51 5.69
C TRP A 114 -0.75 -9.69 6.99
N ALA A 115 0.38 -9.66 7.69
CA ALA A 115 0.49 -9.01 8.99
C ALA A 115 0.90 -7.53 8.85
N PHE A 116 0.06 -6.61 9.31
CA PHE A 116 0.36 -5.18 9.34
C PHE A 116 1.05 -4.81 10.66
N CYS A 117 2.37 -4.61 10.59
CA CYS A 117 3.21 -4.34 11.75
C CYS A 117 3.65 -2.88 11.91
N LEU A 118 3.37 -1.99 10.96
CA LEU A 118 3.84 -0.61 11.05
C LEU A 118 3.30 0.08 12.31
N ASP A 119 4.20 0.71 13.08
CA ASP A 119 4.00 1.37 14.37
C ASP A 119 3.42 0.48 15.50
N LYS A 120 3.43 -0.85 15.31
CA LYS A 120 3.14 -1.76 16.41
C LYS A 120 4.24 -1.70 17.44
N VAL A 121 3.87 -1.61 18.72
CA VAL A 121 4.83 -1.65 19.82
C VAL A 121 5.35 -3.07 19.95
N CYS A 122 6.66 -3.20 20.00
CA CYS A 122 7.40 -4.45 20.05
C CYS A 122 8.24 -4.52 21.32
N THR A 123 8.44 -5.74 21.78
CA THR A 123 9.28 -6.05 22.94
C THR A 123 10.60 -6.64 22.43
N PRO A 124 11.74 -5.93 22.60
CA PRO A 124 13.05 -6.48 22.27
C PRO A 124 13.35 -7.77 23.03
N SER A 125 14.08 -8.69 22.39
CA SER A 125 14.71 -9.83 23.04
C SER A 125 15.78 -9.38 24.03
N MET A 126 16.16 -10.27 24.95
CA MET A 126 17.23 -10.01 25.92
C MET A 126 18.58 -9.66 25.27
N ASP A 127 18.90 -10.27 24.12
CA ASP A 127 20.13 -9.97 23.37
C ASP A 127 20.04 -8.67 22.54
N GLY A 128 18.85 -8.04 22.50
CA GLY A 128 18.59 -6.81 21.78
C GLY A 128 18.66 -6.90 20.25
N LYS A 129 18.78 -8.11 19.68
CA LYS A 129 18.91 -8.32 18.22
C LYS A 129 17.58 -8.51 17.52
N THR A 130 16.58 -9.04 18.22
CA THR A 130 15.23 -9.25 17.71
C THR A 130 14.20 -8.56 18.59
N ALA A 131 12.98 -8.43 18.08
CA ALA A 131 11.85 -7.93 18.84
C ALA A 131 10.59 -8.70 18.43
N HIS A 132 9.77 -9.01 19.41
CA HIS A 132 8.47 -9.63 19.20
C HIS A 132 7.40 -8.54 19.05
N CYS A 133 6.64 -8.62 17.97
CA CYS A 133 5.60 -7.66 17.65
C CYS A 133 4.28 -8.40 17.41
N VAL A 134 3.22 -7.98 18.09
CA VAL A 134 1.87 -8.49 17.81
C VAL A 134 1.21 -7.58 16.78
N CYS A 135 1.08 -8.10 15.56
CA CYS A 135 0.59 -7.39 14.39
C CYS A 135 -0.84 -7.78 14.05
N ILE A 136 -1.56 -6.90 13.35
CA ILE A 136 -2.95 -7.17 12.95
C ILE A 136 -2.97 -7.71 11.52
N GLY A 137 -3.69 -8.81 11.30
CA GLY A 137 -3.93 -9.33 9.98
C GLY A 137 -4.77 -8.37 9.13
N ARG A 138 -4.37 -8.20 7.88
CA ARG A 138 -5.12 -7.43 6.89
C ARG A 138 -5.29 -8.25 5.62
N THR A 139 -6.34 -7.94 4.88
CA THR A 139 -6.58 -8.45 3.53
C THR A 139 -6.73 -7.25 2.59
N SER A 140 -6.31 -7.42 1.35
CA SER A 140 -6.44 -6.41 0.31
C SER A 140 -6.45 -7.07 -1.07
N LYS A 141 -6.93 -6.37 -2.10
CA LYS A 141 -6.89 -6.88 -3.48
C LYS A 141 -5.46 -7.18 -3.95
N ARG A 142 -4.51 -6.39 -3.47
CA ARG A 142 -3.07 -6.60 -3.70
C ARG A 142 -2.27 -6.16 -2.48
N TYR A 143 -1.16 -6.83 -2.24
CA TYR A 143 -0.21 -6.51 -1.19
C TYR A 143 1.22 -6.71 -1.71
N VAL A 144 2.21 -6.20 -0.99
CA VAL A 144 3.61 -6.30 -1.40
C VAL A 144 4.35 -7.29 -0.50
N VAL A 145 5.10 -8.21 -1.08
CA VAL A 145 6.05 -9.04 -0.34
C VAL A 145 7.43 -8.54 -0.71
N PRO A 146 8.11 -7.79 0.17
CA PRO A 146 9.46 -7.37 -0.12
C PRO A 146 10.33 -8.62 -0.25
N THR A 147 11.11 -8.78 -1.32
CA THR A 147 11.90 -9.99 -1.60
C THR A 147 12.90 -9.67 -2.70
N SER A 148 14.03 -10.38 -2.75
CA SER A 148 14.98 -10.31 -3.86
C SER A 148 14.73 -11.38 -4.93
N LYS A 149 13.78 -12.30 -4.70
CA LYS A 149 13.46 -13.40 -5.60
C LYS A 149 11.95 -13.56 -5.73
N ASN A 150 11.49 -13.81 -6.94
CA ASN A 150 10.10 -14.19 -7.22
C ASN A 150 10.02 -15.71 -7.42
N THR A 151 9.46 -16.42 -6.45
CA THR A 151 9.26 -17.87 -6.49
C THR A 151 7.76 -18.19 -6.41
N PRO A 152 7.32 -19.39 -6.83
CA PRO A 152 5.91 -19.80 -6.69
C PRO A 152 5.37 -19.68 -5.26
N ALA A 153 6.23 -19.82 -4.25
CA ALA A 153 5.86 -19.70 -2.84
C ALA A 153 5.77 -18.24 -2.33
N THR A 154 6.24 -17.25 -3.09
CA THR A 154 6.32 -15.85 -2.60
C THR A 154 4.96 -15.26 -2.24
N CYS A 155 3.92 -15.66 -2.98
CA CYS A 155 2.54 -15.19 -2.77
C CYS A 155 1.62 -16.29 -2.21
N SER A 156 2.17 -17.37 -1.62
CA SER A 156 1.36 -18.47 -1.08
C SER A 156 0.51 -18.06 0.11
N GLY A 157 0.91 -16.99 0.82
CA GLY A 157 0.30 -16.59 2.10
C GLY A 157 0.68 -17.49 3.28
N ASN A 158 1.50 -18.51 3.06
CA ASN A 158 1.97 -19.42 4.09
C ASN A 158 3.50 -19.62 3.98
N PRO A 159 4.28 -19.16 4.98
CA PRO A 159 3.81 -18.51 6.20
C PRO A 159 3.28 -17.09 5.96
N VAL A 160 2.46 -16.59 6.89
CA VAL A 160 2.02 -15.18 6.87
C VAL A 160 3.24 -14.29 7.08
N VAL A 161 3.35 -13.25 6.26
CA VAL A 161 4.47 -12.30 6.31
C VAL A 161 4.00 -10.92 6.73
N SER A 162 4.88 -10.20 7.42
CA SER A 162 4.69 -8.78 7.64
C SER A 162 4.84 -8.00 6.32
N SER A 163 3.84 -7.17 6.02
CA SER A 163 3.64 -6.58 4.71
C SER A 163 2.93 -5.22 4.80
N ALA A 164 2.63 -4.65 3.63
CA ALA A 164 1.86 -3.44 3.42
C ALA A 164 0.98 -3.59 2.17
N SER A 165 -0.03 -2.72 2.04
CA SER A 165 -0.69 -2.54 0.75
C SER A 165 0.26 -1.84 -0.25
N ILE A 166 -0.02 -2.00 -1.54
CA ILE A 166 0.71 -1.27 -2.59
C ILE A 166 0.63 0.24 -2.36
N VAL A 167 -0.57 0.75 -2.02
CA VAL A 167 -0.79 2.18 -1.77
C VAL A 167 0.10 2.67 -0.65
N GLN A 168 0.14 1.96 0.49
CA GLN A 168 0.98 2.32 1.63
C GLN A 168 2.48 2.38 1.26
N LEU A 169 2.97 1.39 0.49
CA LEU A 169 4.36 1.38 0.04
C LEU A 169 4.68 2.59 -0.85
N PHE A 170 3.81 2.93 -1.80
CA PHE A 170 4.03 4.09 -2.65
C PHE A 170 3.90 5.41 -1.89
N THR A 171 2.91 5.55 -0.99
CA THR A 171 2.75 6.77 -0.18
C THR A 171 3.98 7.02 0.68
N ILE A 172 4.48 6.02 1.42
CA ILE A 172 5.68 6.20 2.24
C ILE A 172 6.92 6.45 1.36
N THR A 173 7.03 5.82 0.19
CA THR A 173 8.13 6.08 -0.75
C THR A 173 8.11 7.53 -1.23
N GLN A 174 6.94 8.07 -1.62
CA GLN A 174 6.85 9.46 -2.08
C GLN A 174 7.18 10.44 -0.95
N TYR A 175 6.70 10.18 0.26
CA TYR A 175 7.08 10.94 1.44
C TYR A 175 8.60 10.94 1.64
N LEU A 176 9.25 9.77 1.61
CA LEU A 176 10.71 9.68 1.83
C LEU A 176 11.55 10.42 0.78
N LYS A 177 11.03 10.70 -0.42
CA LYS A 177 11.76 11.53 -1.41
C LYS A 177 11.97 12.96 -0.94
N THR A 178 11.15 13.45 -0.01
CA THR A 178 11.27 14.79 0.56
C THR A 178 12.12 14.82 1.82
N GLN A 179 12.61 13.66 2.29
CA GLN A 179 13.32 13.52 3.55
C GLN A 179 14.83 13.32 3.31
N PRO A 180 15.68 14.28 3.67
CA PRO A 180 17.12 14.17 3.41
C PRO A 180 17.80 13.07 4.23
N GLU A 181 17.28 12.73 5.41
CA GLU A 181 17.88 11.76 6.33
C GLU A 181 17.60 10.30 5.94
N LEU A 182 16.53 10.05 5.17
CA LEU A 182 16.11 8.71 4.78
C LEU A 182 15.50 8.71 3.38
N GLN A 183 16.36 8.73 2.37
CA GLN A 183 15.90 8.64 0.98
C GLN A 183 15.49 7.21 0.60
N PRO A 184 14.46 7.03 -0.24
CA PRO A 184 14.07 5.71 -0.71
C PRO A 184 15.11 5.15 -1.68
N HIS A 185 15.21 3.82 -1.75
CA HIS A 185 15.91 3.16 -2.85
C HIS A 185 15.04 3.16 -4.11
N ASN A 186 15.67 3.15 -5.28
CA ASN A 186 15.01 2.70 -6.49
C ASN A 186 14.67 1.22 -6.32
N PHE A 187 13.39 0.90 -6.12
CA PHE A 187 12.97 -0.48 -5.95
C PHE A 187 12.63 -1.15 -7.28
N GLU A 188 12.87 -2.46 -7.33
CA GLU A 188 12.47 -3.32 -8.43
C GLU A 188 11.18 -4.08 -8.12
N VAL A 189 10.25 -4.10 -9.08
CA VAL A 189 9.06 -4.96 -9.02
C VAL A 189 9.36 -6.25 -9.78
N LEU A 190 9.43 -7.37 -9.08
CA LEU A 190 9.99 -8.62 -9.62
C LEU A 190 9.00 -9.47 -10.44
N ASN A 191 7.71 -9.15 -10.40
CA ASN A 191 6.67 -9.86 -11.14
C ASN A 191 5.91 -8.92 -12.08
N LYS A 192 6.61 -7.98 -12.72
CA LYS A 192 6.03 -7.17 -13.79
C LYS A 192 5.46 -8.12 -14.85
N ALA A 193 4.18 -7.95 -15.17
CA ALA A 193 3.65 -8.53 -16.40
C ALA A 193 4.52 -8.00 -17.53
N THR A 194 5.20 -8.88 -18.26
CA THR A 194 5.73 -8.56 -19.57
C THR A 194 4.56 -8.00 -20.37
N SER A 195 4.52 -6.67 -20.54
CA SER A 195 3.66 -6.01 -21.51
C SER A 195 3.96 -6.67 -22.85
N GLY A 196 3.05 -7.53 -23.30
CA GLY A 196 3.25 -8.38 -24.46
C GLY A 196 3.59 -7.54 -25.69
N HIS A 197 4.83 -7.65 -26.15
CA HIS A 197 5.03 -7.80 -27.58
C HIS A 197 4.50 -9.19 -27.91
N ALA A 198 3.30 -9.23 -28.49
CA ALA A 198 2.77 -10.43 -29.11
C ALA A 198 3.84 -10.95 -30.07
N ARG A 199 4.39 -12.13 -29.79
CA ARG A 199 5.22 -12.87 -30.74
C ARG A 199 4.30 -13.18 -31.93
N PRO A 200 4.56 -12.70 -33.15
CA PRO A 200 3.79 -13.13 -34.30
C PRO A 200 4.02 -14.63 -34.44
N THR A 201 2.97 -15.41 -34.21
CA THR A 201 2.92 -16.81 -34.60
C THR A 201 3.05 -16.84 -36.12
N SER A 202 4.24 -17.21 -36.61
CA SER A 202 4.41 -17.62 -37.99
C SER A 202 3.55 -18.86 -38.20
N ALA A 203 2.50 -18.69 -38.98
CA ALA A 203 1.77 -19.80 -39.56
C ALA A 203 2.69 -20.45 -40.59
N THR A 204 3.25 -21.61 -40.26
CA THR A 204 3.84 -22.50 -41.27
C THR A 204 2.69 -23.29 -41.88
N GLY A 205 2.21 -22.82 -43.02
CA GLY A 205 1.49 -23.66 -43.98
C GLY A 205 2.50 -24.29 -44.92
N HIS A 206 2.55 -25.62 -44.93
CA HIS A 206 2.51 -26.51 -46.10
C HIS A 206 2.85 -27.94 -45.68
#